data_AF-A0A6N9V7F4-F1
#
_entry.id   AF-A0A6N9V7F4-F1
#
_cell.length_a   1.000
_cell.length_b   1.000
_cell.length_c   1.000
_cell.angle_alpha   90.00
_cell.angle_beta   90.00
_cell.angle_gamma   90.00
#
_symmetry.space_group_name_H-M   'P 1'
#
loop_
_entity.id
_entity.type
_entity.pdbx_description
1 polymer ?
#
loop_
_entity_poly.entity_id
_entity_poly.type
_entity_poly.pdbx_seq_one_letter_code
_entity_poly.pdbx_strand_id
1 'polypeptide(L)'
;MSTAILTGTPVPGSSLTDDLRSLGFDVLTAVDAGDAAALLAAVPAGRRVALVDPRFVGHVHALRLGLTDPRFPAATVPGALTARPEARGALLRAL
;
A
#
# COMPACT_ATOMS: atom_id res chain seq x y z
N MET A 1 2.19 12.74 2.98
CA MET A 1 2.40 11.55 3.81
C MET A 1 2.69 10.36 2.89
N SER A 2 2.83 9.14 3.40
CA SER A 2 2.89 7.94 2.55
C SER A 2 1.47 7.58 2.08
N THR A 3 1.31 6.85 0.98
CA THR A 3 -0.03 6.48 0.47
C THR A 3 -0.20 4.98 0.45
N ALA A 4 -1.33 4.47 0.93
CA ALA A 4 -1.75 3.08 0.79
C ALA A 4 -2.94 3.01 -0.16
N ILE A 5 -2.88 2.14 -1.16
CA ILE A 5 -3.94 1.92 -2.15
C ILE A 5 -4.53 0.53 -1.87
N LEU A 6 -5.80 0.48 -1.51
CA LEU A 6 -6.55 -0.75 -1.39
C LEU A 6 -6.91 -1.27 -2.79
N THR A 7 -6.48 -2.47 -3.14
CA THR A 7 -6.72 -3.07 -4.47
C THR A 7 -8.07 -3.79 -4.52
N GLY A 8 -9.14 -3.03 -4.31
CA GLY A 8 -10.53 -3.51 -4.32
C GLY A 8 -11.38 -2.88 -3.21
N THR A 9 -12.67 -3.23 -3.19
CA THR A 9 -13.64 -2.70 -2.23
C THR A 9 -13.26 -3.08 -0.79
N PRO A 10 -13.20 -2.10 0.15
CA PRO A 10 -13.00 -2.39 1.56
C PRO A 10 -14.04 -3.38 2.09
N VAL A 11 -13.60 -4.34 2.90
CA VAL A 11 -14.49 -5.30 3.55
C VAL A 11 -15.22 -4.60 4.71
N PRO A 12 -16.57 -4.62 4.76
CA PRO A 12 -17.32 -4.04 5.86
C PRO A 12 -16.87 -4.58 7.23
N GLY A 13 -16.68 -3.68 8.20
CA GLY A 13 -16.23 -4.03 9.54
C GLY A 13 -14.73 -4.35 9.67
N SER A 14 -13.95 -4.28 8.58
CA SER A 14 -12.49 -4.41 8.64
C SER A 14 -11.82 -3.20 9.29
N SER A 15 -10.85 -3.43 10.18
CA SER A 15 -10.01 -2.39 10.79
C SER A 15 -8.92 -1.87 9.86
N LEU A 16 -8.72 -2.50 8.69
CA LEU A 16 -7.55 -2.30 7.83
C LEU A 16 -7.27 -0.83 7.48
N THR A 17 -8.33 -0.07 7.17
CA THR A 17 -8.17 1.35 6.80
C THR A 17 -7.66 2.17 7.99
N ASP A 18 -8.17 1.91 9.19
CA ASP A 18 -7.75 2.63 10.39
C ASP A 18 -6.36 2.19 10.84
N ASP A 19 -6.03 0.90 10.70
CA ASP A 19 -4.69 0.38 10.93
C ASP A 19 -3.67 1.07 10.01
N LEU A 20 -3.96 1.20 8.71
CA LEU A 20 -3.09 1.90 7.75
C LEU A 20 -2.93 3.39 8.08
N ARG A 21 -4.01 4.07 8.47
CA ARG A 21 -3.95 5.47 8.91
C ARG A 21 -3.12 5.64 10.18
N SER A 22 -3.23 4.71 11.14
CA SER A 22 -2.42 4.71 12.36
C SER A 22 -0.92 4.56 12.08
N LEU A 23 -0.56 3.94 10.95
CA LEU A 23 0.81 3.81 10.46
C LEU A 23 1.27 5.03 9.63
N GLY A 24 0.42 6.05 9.45
CA GLY A 24 0.76 7.30 8.75
C GLY A 24 0.55 7.24 7.24
N PHE A 25 -0.33 6.36 6.75
CA PHE A 25 -0.73 6.31 5.36
C PHE A 25 -2.03 7.08 5.10
N ASP A 26 -2.04 7.87 4.03
CA ASP A 26 -3.27 8.29 3.37
C ASP A 26 -3.83 7.07 2.60
N VAL A 27 -5.11 6.76 2.75
CA VAL A 27 -5.71 5.57 2.15
C VAL A 27 -6.57 5.94 0.94
N LEU A 28 -6.24 5.35 -0.20
CA LEU A 28 -7.00 5.41 -1.45
C LEU A 28 -7.54 4.01 -1.76
N THR A 29 -8.53 3.93 -2.64
CA THR A 29 -9.09 2.65 -3.11
C THR A 29 -9.03 2.63 -4.62
N ALA A 30 -8.48 1.55 -5.17
CA ALA A 30 -8.49 1.25 -6.59
C ALA A 30 -9.57 0.23 -6.90
N VAL A 31 -10.32 0.43 -7.99
CA VAL A 31 -11.33 -0.55 -8.44
C VAL A 31 -10.73 -1.75 -9.16
N ASP A 32 -9.59 -1.56 -9.82
CA ASP A 32 -8.86 -2.58 -10.56
C ASP A 32 -7.36 -2.25 -10.66
N ALA A 33 -6.60 -3.06 -11.39
CA ALA A 33 -5.16 -2.87 -11.57
C ALA A 33 -4.80 -1.60 -12.34
N GLY A 34 -5.62 -1.20 -13.32
CA GLY A 34 -5.39 0.01 -14.11
C GLY A 34 -5.59 1.28 -13.27
N ASP A 35 -6.63 1.29 -12.45
CA ASP A 35 -6.88 2.35 -11.47
C ASP A 35 -5.77 2.38 -10.40
N ALA A 36 -5.31 1.22 -9.93
CA ALA A 36 -4.17 1.16 -9.00
C ALA A 36 -2.90 1.76 -9.61
N ALA A 37 -2.60 1.49 -10.88
CA ALA A 37 -1.47 2.07 -11.59
C ALA A 37 -1.62 3.60 -11.76
N ALA A 38 -2.84 4.08 -12.08
CA ALA A 38 -3.12 5.50 -12.22
C ALA A 38 -2.96 6.26 -10.89
N LEU A 39 -3.53 5.72 -9.80
CA LEU A 39 -3.37 6.27 -8.45
C LEU A 39 -1.90 6.26 -8.01
N LEU A 40 -1.19 5.15 -8.25
CA LEU A 40 0.24 5.03 -7.97
C LEU A 40 1.07 6.06 -8.76
N ALA A 41 0.74 6.34 -10.01
CA ALA A 41 1.40 7.36 -10.83
C ALA A 41 1.10 8.79 -10.35
N ALA A 42 -0.11 9.04 -9.81
CA ALA A 42 -0.52 10.35 -9.30
C ALA A 42 0.15 10.72 -7.96
N VAL A 43 0.62 9.74 -7.17
CA VAL A 43 1.34 10.02 -5.92
C VAL A 43 2.65 10.75 -6.22
N PRO A 44 3.01 11.85 -5.52
CA PRO A 44 4.27 12.56 -5.76
C PRO A 44 5.49 11.64 -5.68
N ALA A 45 6.41 11.71 -6.65
CA ALA A 45 7.49 10.73 -6.85
C ALA A 45 8.34 10.45 -5.59
N GLY A 46 8.60 11.47 -4.77
CA GLY A 46 9.36 11.37 -3.52
C GLY A 46 8.63 10.73 -2.33
N ARG A 47 7.46 10.11 -2.55
CA ARG A 47 6.64 9.48 -1.49
C ARG A 47 6.63 7.96 -1.62
N ARG A 48 6.60 7.29 -0.47
CA ARG A 48 6.36 5.84 -0.34
C ARG A 48 4.91 5.52 -0.71
N VAL A 49 4.73 4.40 -1.39
CA VAL A 49 3.41 3.82 -1.66
C VAL A 49 3.31 2.40 -1.13
N ALA A 50 2.12 1.98 -0.76
CA ALA A 50 1.77 0.59 -0.47
C ALA A 50 0.55 0.18 -1.29
N LEU A 51 0.53 -1.07 -1.76
CA LEU A 51 -0.67 -1.72 -2.29
C LEU A 51 -1.08 -2.79 -1.30
N VAL A 52 -2.37 -2.83 -0.95
CA VAL A 52 -2.88 -3.73 0.10
C VAL A 52 -4.18 -4.36 -0.38
N ASP A 53 -4.28 -5.67 -0.27
CA ASP A 53 -5.52 -6.39 -0.52
C ASP A 53 -6.53 -6.00 0.58
N PRO A 54 -7.74 -5.52 0.24
CA PRO A 54 -8.76 -5.19 1.23
C PRO A 54 -9.18 -6.38 2.11
N ARG A 55 -8.89 -7.62 1.69
CA ARG A 55 -9.13 -8.87 2.44
C ARG A 55 -7.97 -9.25 3.36
N PHE A 56 -6.98 -8.38 3.54
CA PHE A 56 -5.91 -8.64 4.49
C PHE A 56 -6.46 -8.85 5.90
N VAL A 57 -6.21 -10.04 6.47
CA VAL A 57 -6.66 -10.46 7.81
C VAL A 57 -5.52 -10.52 8.84
N GLY A 58 -4.32 -10.05 8.48
CA GLY A 58 -3.18 -10.06 9.40
C GLY A 58 -3.27 -8.95 10.45
N HIS A 59 -2.44 -9.05 11.49
CA HIS A 59 -2.34 -8.00 12.50
C HIS A 59 -1.63 -6.74 11.98
N VAL A 60 -1.97 -5.58 12.53
CA VAL A 60 -1.29 -4.29 12.28
C VAL A 60 0.23 -4.37 12.44
N HIS A 61 0.73 -5.23 13.33
CA HIS A 61 2.17 -5.43 13.51
C HIS A 61 2.85 -6.00 12.25
N ALA A 62 2.16 -6.88 11.51
CA ALA A 62 2.65 -7.38 10.23
C ALA A 62 2.68 -6.27 9.17
N LEU A 63 1.68 -5.38 9.14
CA LEU A 63 1.69 -4.19 8.26
C LEU A 63 2.82 -3.23 8.63
N ARG A 64 3.07 -3.01 9.92
CA ARG A 64 4.19 -2.18 10.37
C ARG A 64 5.51 -2.75 9.88
N LEU A 65 5.76 -4.03 10.11
CA LEU A 65 6.99 -4.69 9.68
C LEU A 65 7.13 -4.68 8.15
N GLY A 66 6.07 -5.03 7.43
CA GLY A 66 6.10 -5.16 5.97
C GLY A 66 6.11 -3.83 5.20
N LEU A 67 5.43 -2.79 5.70
CA LEU A 67 5.19 -1.55 4.96
C LEU A 67 6.08 -0.38 5.39
N THR A 68 6.65 -0.45 6.60
CA THR A 68 7.39 0.68 7.19
C THR A 68 8.87 0.42 7.44
N ASP A 69 9.38 -0.80 7.17
CA ASP A 69 10.81 -1.08 7.31
C ASP A 69 11.63 -0.13 6.38
N PRO A 70 12.58 0.65 6.93
CA PRO A 70 13.39 1.56 6.14
C PRO A 70 14.55 0.87 5.42
N ARG A 71 14.91 -0.36 5.75
CA ARG A 71 16.10 -1.03 5.21
C ARG A 71 15.93 -1.46 3.75
N PHE A 72 14.71 -1.72 3.32
CA PHE A 72 14.42 -2.25 1.99
C PHE A 72 13.70 -1.21 1.10
N PRO A 73 14.14 -1.01 -0.15
CA PRO A 73 13.45 -0.15 -1.11
C PRO A 73 12.05 -0.65 -1.47
N ALA A 74 11.85 -1.98 -1.49
CA ALA A 74 10.55 -2.61 -1.60
C ALA A 74 10.48 -3.82 -0.68
N ALA A 75 9.29 -4.10 -0.15
CA ALA A 75 9.04 -5.25 0.71
C ALA A 75 7.61 -5.74 0.53
N THR A 76 7.36 -7.00 0.87
CA THR A 76 6.04 -7.61 0.80
C THR A 76 5.80 -8.55 1.97
N VAL A 77 4.54 -8.63 2.37
CA VAL A 77 3.96 -9.67 3.20
C VAL A 77 2.73 -10.21 2.46
N PRO A 78 2.22 -11.41 2.78
CA PRO A 78 1.01 -11.91 2.15
C PRO A 78 -0.13 -10.88 2.19
N GLY A 79 -0.64 -10.47 1.03
CA GLY A 79 -1.71 -9.48 0.88
C GLY A 79 -1.29 -8.01 0.99
N ALA A 80 0.00 -7.68 1.15
CA ALA A 80 0.45 -6.29 1.16
C ALA A 80 1.87 -6.13 0.61
N LEU A 81 2.13 -5.02 -0.07
CA LEU A 81 3.45 -4.67 -0.58
C LEU A 81 3.71 -3.17 -0.47
N THR A 82 4.96 -2.78 -0.30
CA THR A 82 5.38 -1.37 -0.28
C THR A 82 6.54 -1.12 -1.23
N ALA A 83 6.60 0.10 -1.75
CA ALA A 83 7.72 0.62 -2.49
C ALA A 83 8.07 2.04 -2.00
N ARG A 84 9.35 2.24 -1.69
CA ARG A 84 10.00 3.55 -1.52
C ARG A 84 10.20 4.21 -2.88
N PRO A 85 10.48 5.53 -2.94
CA PRO A 85 10.61 6.28 -4.20
C PRO A 85 11.48 5.57 -5.26
N GLU A 86 12.59 4.99 -4.84
CA GLU A 86 13.59 4.36 -5.70
C GLU A 86 13.08 3.05 -6.33
N ALA A 87 12.10 2.38 -5.70
CA ALA A 87 11.53 1.12 -6.18
C ALA A 87 10.16 1.27 -6.86
N ARG A 88 9.55 2.46 -6.83
CA ARG A 88 8.21 2.69 -7.41
C ARG A 88 8.15 2.42 -8.92
N GLY A 89 9.22 2.70 -9.65
CA GLY A 89 9.29 2.39 -11.08
C GLY A 89 9.33 0.89 -11.39
N ALA A 90 9.82 0.05 -10.46
CA ALA A 90 9.72 -1.40 -10.59
C ALA A 90 8.29 -1.86 -10.28
N LEU A 91 7.67 -1.29 -9.24
CA LEU A 91 6.28 -1.60 -8.90
C LEU A 91 5.31 -1.23 -10.03
N LEU A 92 5.42 -0.04 -10.61
CA LEU A 92 4.58 0.39 -11.73
C LEU A 92 4.67 -0.53 -12.95
N ARG A 93 5.84 -1.14 -13.21
CA ARG A 93 6.03 -2.07 -14.32
C ARG A 93 5.49 -3.47 -14.04
N ALA A 94 5.22 -3.80 -12.78
CA ALA A 94 4.71 -5.09 -12.37
C ALA A 94 3.17 -5.15 -12.29
N LEU A 95 2.52 -3.97 -12.34
CA LEU A 95 1.06 -3.82 -12.48
C LEU A 95 0.66 -3.89 -13.95
#